data_AF-A0A9C8WKE4-F1
#
_entry.id   AF-A0A9C8WKE4-F1
#
_cell.length_a   1.000
_cell.length_b   1.000
_cell.length_c   1.000
_cell.angle_alpha   90.00
_cell.angle_beta   90.00
_cell.angle_gamma   90.00
#
_symmetry.space_group_name_H-M   'P 1'
#
loop_
_entity.id
_entity.type
_entity.pdbx_description
1 polymer ?
#
loop_
_entity_poly.entity_id
_entity_poly.type
_entity_poly.pdbx_seq_one_letter_code
_entity_poly.pdbx_strand_id
1 'polypeptide(L)'
;MSPPRTHKLLFWLTLAAYSTFFAEVFAGSDMFPFFHTWGIFVVVPLYGLHVLVLLTLIYRFGGRPRLSSLIFAGLLLGLYEAYMTKMLWQPDWGAIITLGNVAVVEISVLVFWWHTWLSFITPVALAEGLLTESRDVLTAFPLRLRRFYGSSKGWLAIALFGAVFQSINSPDPGISLLSGLGTVSVLTLLTALWMRVTHGTRYTLKDLLPEKQGLAIMALWLGGLYIFLGFGIYPERIPAFWPGQAIILGFYALVIALLARSLRISRGMPTPKVERLPSFPTPKALLGIGAVFVPALPLAKWLLGNSVVMLVTIGWLLGGLFGVTSAVWAVRKVSWKQGEDAPAIAQRGEA
;
A
#
# COMPACT_ATOMS: atom_id res chain seq x y z
N MET A 1 -7.25 -26.61 -6.56
CA MET A 1 -7.33 -27.12 -5.17
C MET A 1 -7.35 -25.91 -4.25
N SER A 2 -8.23 -25.86 -3.24
CA SER A 2 -8.24 -24.73 -2.29
C SER A 2 -6.96 -24.76 -1.45
N PRO A 3 -6.26 -23.63 -1.25
CA PRO A 3 -5.08 -23.60 -0.40
C PRO A 3 -5.42 -24.01 1.05
N PRO A 4 -4.56 -24.78 1.72
CA PRO A 4 -4.68 -25.04 3.17
C PRO A 4 -4.79 -23.74 3.96
N ARG A 5 -5.54 -23.77 5.08
CA ARG A 5 -5.71 -22.60 5.95
C ARG A 5 -4.38 -22.04 6.47
N THR A 6 -3.42 -22.92 6.78
CA THR A 6 -2.07 -22.54 7.22
C THR A 6 -1.34 -21.72 6.17
N HIS A 7 -1.48 -22.05 4.89
CA HIS A 7 -0.90 -21.27 3.80
C HIS A 7 -1.57 -19.89 3.71
N LYS A 8 -2.92 -19.84 3.74
CA LYS A 8 -3.63 -18.55 3.75
C LYS A 8 -3.17 -17.65 4.91
N LEU A 9 -3.09 -18.19 6.13
CA LEU A 9 -2.65 -17.44 7.31
C LEU A 9 -1.21 -16.94 7.19
N LEU A 10 -0.28 -17.76 6.73
CA LEU A 10 1.11 -17.35 6.54
C LEU A 10 1.26 -16.28 5.45
N PHE A 11 0.48 -16.39 4.36
CA PHE A 11 0.42 -15.37 3.33
C PHE A 11 -0.13 -14.05 3.90
N TRP A 12 -1.22 -14.10 4.68
CA TRP A 12 -1.82 -12.91 5.32
C TRP A 12 -0.84 -12.22 6.25
N LEU A 13 -0.12 -12.99 7.09
CA LEU A 13 0.90 -12.45 7.99
C LEU A 13 2.05 -11.81 7.22
N THR A 14 2.56 -12.47 6.17
CA THR A 14 3.65 -11.93 5.34
C THR A 14 3.23 -10.65 4.63
N LEU A 15 2.01 -10.60 4.07
CA LEU A 15 1.47 -9.41 3.42
C LEU A 15 1.26 -8.25 4.41
N ALA A 16 0.77 -8.54 5.62
CA ALA A 16 0.64 -7.57 6.69
C ALA A 16 2.01 -6.99 7.10
N ALA A 17 3.03 -7.86 7.22
CA ALA A 17 4.39 -7.45 7.54
C ALA A 17 5.00 -6.57 6.44
N TYR A 18 4.83 -6.91 5.16
CA TYR A 18 5.28 -6.03 4.07
C TYR A 18 4.58 -4.68 4.11
N SER A 19 3.25 -4.66 4.28
CA SER A 19 2.49 -3.42 4.34
C SER A 19 2.94 -2.53 5.49
N THR A 20 3.13 -3.12 6.68
CA THR A 20 3.63 -2.41 7.87
C THR A 20 5.04 -1.89 7.67
N PHE A 21 5.93 -2.69 7.07
CA PHE A 21 7.30 -2.26 6.79
C PHE A 21 7.36 -1.02 5.88
N PHE A 22 6.60 -1.02 4.78
CA PHE A 22 6.57 0.13 3.89
C PHE A 22 5.83 1.33 4.48
N ALA A 23 4.88 1.10 5.39
CA ALA A 23 4.15 2.18 6.03
C ALA A 23 4.98 2.85 7.13
N GLU A 24 5.55 2.06 8.03
CA GLU A 24 6.13 2.54 9.28
C GLU A 24 7.64 2.62 9.24
N VAL A 25 8.31 1.52 8.87
CA VAL A 25 9.76 1.42 8.93
C VAL A 25 10.39 2.31 7.87
N PHE A 26 9.84 2.28 6.64
CA PHE A 26 10.24 3.18 5.56
C PHE A 26 10.02 4.65 5.89
N ALA A 27 8.94 4.97 6.63
CA ALA A 27 8.67 6.33 7.06
C ALA A 27 9.55 6.72 8.24
N GLY A 28 10.05 5.74 9.01
CA GLY A 28 10.64 5.94 10.32
C GLY A 28 9.64 6.42 11.39
N SER A 29 8.34 6.17 11.20
CA SER A 29 7.30 6.49 12.20
C SER A 29 7.24 5.46 13.33
N ASP A 30 7.40 4.18 12.98
CA ASP A 30 7.70 3.10 13.93
C ASP A 30 8.80 2.23 13.34
N MET A 31 9.99 2.29 13.96
CA MET A 31 11.19 1.61 13.49
C MET A 31 11.24 0.13 13.90
N PHE A 32 10.45 -0.31 14.88
CA PHE A 32 10.50 -1.68 15.40
C PHE A 32 9.13 -2.34 15.56
N PRO A 33 8.20 -2.22 14.60
CA PRO A 33 6.81 -2.65 14.76
C PRO A 33 6.66 -4.16 15.00
N PHE A 34 7.69 -4.95 14.73
CA PHE A 34 7.69 -6.42 14.94
C PHE A 34 8.27 -6.85 16.30
N PHE A 35 8.74 -5.91 17.12
CA PHE A 35 9.52 -6.21 18.33
C PHE A 35 8.91 -5.65 19.62
N HIS A 36 7.72 -5.04 19.55
CA HIS A 36 6.95 -4.63 20.73
C HIS A 36 5.47 -4.95 20.58
N THR A 37 4.79 -5.03 21.72
CA THR A 37 3.39 -5.43 21.84
C THR A 37 2.46 -4.56 20.98
N TRP A 38 2.62 -3.24 21.02
CA TRP A 38 1.78 -2.33 20.24
C TRP A 38 1.89 -2.58 18.73
N GLY A 39 3.12 -2.76 18.24
CA GLY A 39 3.37 -3.00 16.83
C GLY A 39 2.73 -4.31 16.36
N ILE A 40 2.90 -5.40 17.14
CA ILE A 40 2.39 -6.73 16.81
C ILE A 40 0.85 -6.80 16.88
N PHE A 41 0.22 -6.16 17.87
CA PHE A 41 -1.22 -6.32 18.12
C PHE A 41 -2.09 -5.19 17.57
N VAL A 42 -1.51 -4.04 17.23
CA VAL A 42 -2.25 -2.90 16.69
C VAL A 42 -1.76 -2.53 15.31
N VAL A 43 -0.47 -2.20 15.15
CA VAL A 43 0.05 -1.65 13.89
C VAL A 43 0.03 -2.68 12.76
N VAL A 44 0.58 -3.88 13.00
CA VAL A 44 0.59 -4.96 12.01
C VAL A 44 -0.82 -5.39 11.61
N PRO A 45 -1.77 -5.62 12.55
CA PRO A 45 -3.15 -5.91 12.21
C PRO A 45 -3.85 -4.75 11.50
N LEU A 46 -3.60 -3.49 11.86
CA LEU A 46 -4.19 -2.32 11.20
C LEU A 46 -3.86 -2.36 9.70
N TYR A 47 -2.59 -2.45 9.32
CA TYR A 47 -2.20 -2.50 7.92
C TYR A 47 -2.63 -3.79 7.23
N GLY A 48 -2.42 -4.93 7.88
CA GLY A 48 -2.79 -6.25 7.35
C GLY A 48 -4.28 -6.37 7.04
N LEU A 49 -5.15 -5.96 7.97
CA LEU A 49 -6.59 -6.03 7.80
C LEU A 49 -7.07 -5.08 6.70
N HIS A 50 -6.57 -3.83 6.64
CA HIS A 50 -6.92 -2.93 5.54
C HIS A 50 -6.55 -3.54 4.19
N VAL A 51 -5.30 -4.02 4.03
CA VAL A 51 -4.84 -4.60 2.77
C VAL A 51 -5.68 -5.82 2.38
N LEU A 52 -5.88 -6.75 3.30
CA LEU A 52 -6.61 -8.00 3.04
C LEU A 52 -8.08 -7.74 2.71
N VAL A 53 -8.76 -6.89 3.48
CA VAL A 53 -10.17 -6.55 3.23
C VAL A 53 -10.31 -5.89 1.87
N LEU A 54 -9.55 -4.82 1.61
CA LEU A 54 -9.68 -4.05 0.37
C LEU A 54 -9.29 -4.86 -0.87
N LEU A 55 -8.21 -5.64 -0.80
CA LEU A 55 -7.78 -6.50 -1.91
C LEU A 55 -8.81 -7.61 -2.19
N THR A 56 -9.40 -8.20 -1.14
CA THR A 56 -10.50 -9.16 -1.28
C THR A 56 -11.71 -8.52 -1.94
N LEU A 57 -12.07 -7.29 -1.57
CA LEU A 57 -13.17 -6.57 -2.22
C LEU A 57 -12.88 -6.35 -3.71
N ILE A 58 -11.65 -6.00 -4.07
CA ILE A 58 -11.24 -5.83 -5.47
C ILE A 58 -11.42 -7.13 -6.26
N TYR A 59 -10.92 -8.26 -5.77
CA TYR A 59 -11.03 -9.52 -6.49
C TYR A 59 -12.46 -10.07 -6.51
N ARG A 60 -13.18 -9.97 -5.39
CA ARG A 60 -14.53 -10.50 -5.26
C ARG A 60 -15.55 -9.69 -6.06
N PHE A 61 -15.44 -8.36 -6.02
CA PHE A 61 -16.41 -7.46 -6.64
C PHE A 61 -15.93 -6.84 -7.94
N GLY A 62 -14.63 -6.85 -8.25
CA GLY A 62 -14.11 -6.42 -9.55
C GLY A 62 -13.70 -7.57 -10.47
N GLY A 63 -13.62 -8.80 -9.94
CA GLY A 63 -13.05 -9.96 -10.62
C GLY A 63 -11.51 -9.95 -10.63
N ARG A 64 -10.92 -8.79 -10.89
CA ARG A 64 -9.47 -8.54 -10.98
C ARG A 64 -9.12 -7.09 -10.64
N PRO A 65 -7.86 -6.81 -10.23
CA PRO A 65 -7.39 -5.45 -10.01
C PRO A 65 -7.28 -4.64 -11.30
N ARG A 66 -7.59 -3.35 -11.19
CA ARG A 66 -7.15 -2.28 -12.09
C ARG A 66 -6.33 -1.30 -11.28
N LEU A 67 -5.44 -0.54 -11.92
CA LEU A 67 -4.71 0.51 -11.20
C LEU A 67 -5.67 1.53 -10.54
N SER A 68 -6.80 1.86 -11.18
CA SER A 68 -7.82 2.72 -10.57
C SER A 68 -8.44 2.13 -9.30
N SER A 69 -8.81 0.84 -9.29
CA SER A 69 -9.35 0.20 -8.08
C SER A 69 -8.29 0.07 -6.98
N LEU A 70 -7.03 -0.18 -7.35
CA LEU A 70 -5.92 -0.23 -6.40
C LEU A 70 -5.65 1.14 -5.76
N ILE A 71 -5.67 2.21 -6.56
CA ILE A 71 -5.53 3.59 -6.06
C ILE A 71 -6.68 3.93 -5.10
N PHE A 72 -7.94 3.72 -5.49
CA PHE A 72 -9.07 4.05 -4.61
C PHE A 72 -9.08 3.21 -3.33
N ALA A 73 -8.71 1.94 -3.40
CA ALA A 73 -8.52 1.13 -2.20
C ALA A 73 -7.39 1.68 -1.32
N GLY A 74 -6.25 2.03 -1.89
CA GLY A 74 -5.15 2.67 -1.17
C GLY A 74 -5.54 3.99 -0.52
N LEU A 75 -6.38 4.81 -1.17
CA LEU A 75 -6.93 6.03 -0.57
C LEU A 75 -7.81 5.71 0.65
N LEU A 76 -8.65 4.67 0.59
CA LEU A 76 -9.44 4.25 1.75
C LEU A 76 -8.58 3.75 2.90
N LEU A 77 -7.45 3.08 2.59
CA LEU A 77 -6.45 2.77 3.60
C LEU A 77 -5.93 4.07 4.20
N GLY A 78 -5.37 4.98 3.39
CA GLY A 78 -4.80 6.23 3.91
C GLY A 78 -5.77 7.11 4.71
N LEU A 79 -7.06 7.08 4.41
CA LEU A 79 -8.06 7.84 5.17
C LEU A 79 -8.23 7.38 6.63
N TYR A 80 -7.70 6.20 7.02
CA TYR A 80 -7.67 5.80 8.43
C TYR A 80 -6.97 6.87 9.29
N GLU A 81 -6.02 7.63 8.72
CA GLU A 81 -5.27 8.68 9.39
C GLU A 81 -6.15 9.79 9.99
N ALA A 82 -7.39 9.94 9.52
CA ALA A 82 -8.34 10.82 10.19
C ALA A 82 -8.82 10.21 11.52
N TYR A 83 -9.40 9.01 11.47
CA TYR A 83 -10.11 8.48 12.65
C TYR A 83 -9.21 7.72 13.61
N MET A 84 -8.16 7.03 13.17
CA MET A 84 -7.31 6.24 14.08
C MET A 84 -6.22 7.11 14.71
N THR A 85 -5.45 7.86 13.91
CA THR A 85 -4.27 8.63 14.37
C THR A 85 -4.55 10.13 14.53
N LYS A 86 -5.57 10.66 13.85
CA LYS A 86 -5.98 12.08 13.82
C LYS A 86 -4.97 13.01 13.14
N MET A 87 -4.04 12.46 12.36
CA MET A 87 -3.03 13.23 11.62
C MET A 87 -3.63 14.13 10.54
N LEU A 88 -4.82 13.80 10.02
CA LEU A 88 -5.50 14.65 9.04
C LEU A 88 -6.21 15.86 9.64
N TRP A 89 -6.33 15.95 10.98
CA TRP A 89 -6.91 17.10 11.67
C TRP A 89 -5.88 17.86 12.50
N GLN A 90 -5.02 17.14 13.22
CA GLN A 90 -3.99 17.70 14.09
C GLN A 90 -2.69 16.89 13.92
N PRO A 91 -1.93 17.12 12.84
CA PRO A 91 -0.63 16.48 12.64
C PRO A 91 0.37 16.94 13.71
N ASP A 92 1.20 16.01 14.19
CA ASP A 92 2.17 16.29 15.27
C ASP A 92 3.24 17.33 14.87
N TRP A 93 3.51 17.47 13.57
CA TRP A 93 4.45 18.47 13.03
C TRP A 93 3.78 19.79 12.61
N GLY A 94 2.49 19.96 12.90
CA GLY A 94 1.71 21.14 12.54
C GLY A 94 1.21 21.13 11.09
N ALA A 95 0.02 21.69 10.86
CA ALA A 95 -0.58 21.75 9.53
C ALA A 95 -0.17 23.04 8.80
N ILE A 96 0.38 22.90 7.60
CA ILE A 96 0.80 24.06 6.77
C ILE A 96 -0.43 24.72 6.13
N ILE A 97 -1.34 23.92 5.59
CA ILE A 97 -2.57 24.39 4.92
C ILE A 97 -3.73 23.57 5.45
N THR A 98 -4.76 24.25 5.97
CA THR A 98 -5.99 23.61 6.43
C THR A 98 -7.19 24.09 5.64
N LEU A 99 -8.13 23.17 5.40
CA LEU A 99 -9.45 23.46 4.84
C LEU A 99 -10.50 22.85 5.77
N GLY A 100 -11.24 23.70 6.49
CA GLY A 100 -12.23 23.23 7.45
C GLY A 100 -11.64 22.30 8.52
N ASN A 101 -10.49 22.67 9.09
CA ASN A 101 -9.71 21.88 10.06
C ASN A 101 -9.13 20.57 9.51
N VAL A 102 -9.12 20.38 8.19
CA VAL A 102 -8.48 19.23 7.56
C VAL A 102 -7.16 19.65 6.92
N ALA A 103 -6.08 18.96 7.26
CA ALA A 103 -4.73 19.25 6.85
C ALA A 103 -4.48 18.77 5.40
N VAL A 104 -4.43 19.72 4.46
CA VAL A 104 -4.48 19.44 3.01
C VAL A 104 -3.17 18.84 2.50
N VAL A 105 -2.04 19.28 3.04
CA VAL A 105 -0.72 18.76 2.70
C VAL A 105 -0.62 17.30 3.16
N GLU A 106 -1.07 17.01 4.37
CA GLU A 106 -1.10 15.68 4.98
C GLU A 106 -2.02 14.74 4.20
N ILE A 107 -3.19 15.21 3.75
CA ILE A 107 -4.02 14.42 2.82
C ILE A 107 -3.22 14.07 1.55
N SER A 108 -2.59 15.08 0.94
CA SER A 108 -1.83 14.88 -0.30
C SER A 108 -0.68 13.89 -0.12
N VAL A 109 -0.02 13.96 1.04
CA VAL A 109 1.20 13.23 1.32
C VAL A 109 0.93 11.85 1.93
N LEU A 110 0.14 11.76 3.00
CA LEU A 110 -0.17 10.52 3.69
C LEU A 110 -1.21 9.70 2.93
N VAL A 111 -2.34 10.31 2.56
CA VAL A 111 -3.45 9.56 1.94
C VAL A 111 -3.14 9.25 0.48
N PHE A 112 -2.92 10.28 -0.34
CA PHE A 112 -2.78 10.11 -1.79
C PHE A 112 -1.47 9.43 -2.20
N TRP A 113 -0.39 9.64 -1.45
CA TRP A 113 0.92 9.11 -1.78
C TRP A 113 1.31 7.94 -0.89
N TRP A 114 1.64 8.19 0.37
CA TRP A 114 2.35 7.23 1.22
C TRP A 114 1.54 5.95 1.43
N HIS A 115 0.33 6.08 1.97
CA HIS A 115 -0.49 4.91 2.27
C HIS A 115 -1.03 4.23 1.01
N THR A 116 -1.39 5.02 0.00
CA THR A 116 -1.86 4.46 -1.27
C THR A 116 -0.77 3.66 -1.98
N TRP A 117 0.44 4.20 -2.11
CA TRP A 117 1.48 3.58 -2.91
C TRP A 117 2.42 2.71 -2.10
N LEU A 118 2.92 3.19 -0.97
CA LEU A 118 3.88 2.45 -0.15
C LEU A 118 3.19 1.48 0.79
N SER A 119 2.10 1.84 1.48
CA SER A 119 1.45 0.90 2.41
C SER A 119 0.49 -0.09 1.71
N PHE A 120 -0.04 0.22 0.52
CA PHE A 120 -1.01 -0.66 -0.18
C PHE A 120 -0.47 -1.25 -1.49
N ILE A 121 -0.21 -0.43 -2.51
CA ILE A 121 0.10 -0.94 -3.87
C ILE A 121 1.44 -1.70 -3.91
N THR A 122 2.50 -1.12 -3.36
CA THR A 122 3.86 -1.69 -3.35
C THR A 122 3.92 -3.06 -2.65
N PRO A 123 3.44 -3.22 -1.41
CA PRO A 123 3.47 -4.49 -0.70
C PRO A 123 2.60 -5.55 -1.38
N VAL A 124 1.47 -5.16 -1.98
CA VAL A 124 0.64 -6.07 -2.77
C VAL A 124 1.37 -6.53 -4.03
N ALA A 125 2.03 -5.62 -4.76
CA ALA A 125 2.83 -5.98 -5.93
C ALA A 125 4.04 -6.85 -5.57
N LEU A 126 4.69 -6.58 -4.42
CA LEU A 126 5.79 -7.38 -3.88
C LEU A 126 5.31 -8.79 -3.52
N ALA A 127 4.24 -8.89 -2.73
CA ALA A 127 3.67 -10.14 -2.28
C ALA A 127 3.17 -10.99 -3.45
N GLU A 128 2.45 -10.39 -4.40
CA GLU A 128 2.03 -11.10 -5.61
C GLU A 128 3.27 -11.67 -6.33
N GLY A 129 4.29 -10.83 -6.50
CA GLY A 129 5.40 -11.22 -7.35
C GLY A 129 6.37 -12.23 -6.75
N LEU A 130 6.49 -12.28 -5.41
CA LEU A 130 7.34 -13.22 -4.69
C LEU A 130 6.62 -14.47 -4.19
N LEU A 131 5.36 -14.32 -3.78
CA LEU A 131 4.65 -15.35 -3.03
C LEU A 131 3.64 -16.10 -3.90
N THR A 132 3.36 -15.64 -5.12
CA THR A 132 2.26 -16.17 -5.93
C THR A 132 2.63 -16.42 -7.40
N GLU A 133 1.77 -17.22 -8.03
CA GLU A 133 1.61 -17.46 -9.47
C GLU A 133 1.27 -16.25 -10.32
N SER A 134 0.41 -15.41 -9.76
CA SER A 134 -0.34 -14.45 -10.54
C SER A 134 0.47 -13.19 -10.83
N ARG A 135 -0.05 -12.41 -11.77
CA ARG A 135 0.53 -11.14 -12.20
C ARG A 135 -0.54 -10.09 -12.44
N ASP A 136 -1.67 -10.22 -11.77
CA ASP A 136 -2.84 -9.40 -12.02
C ASP A 136 -2.56 -7.93 -11.61
N VAL A 137 -1.80 -7.71 -10.54
CA VAL A 137 -1.46 -6.37 -10.05
C VAL A 137 -0.49 -5.69 -11.02
N LEU A 138 0.56 -6.39 -11.45
CA LEU A 138 1.51 -5.84 -12.42
C LEU A 138 0.90 -5.62 -13.81
N THR A 139 -0.02 -6.49 -14.24
CA THR A 139 -0.73 -6.30 -15.52
C THR A 139 -1.72 -5.14 -15.47
N ALA A 140 -2.19 -4.76 -14.27
CA ALA A 140 -3.00 -3.57 -14.09
C ALA A 140 -2.21 -2.25 -14.24
N PHE A 141 -0.87 -2.29 -14.18
CA PHE A 141 -0.03 -1.10 -14.30
C PHE A 141 0.19 -0.66 -15.74
N PRO A 142 0.30 0.66 -16.00
CA PRO A 142 0.80 1.16 -17.27
C PRO A 142 2.25 0.71 -17.49
N LEU A 143 2.67 0.64 -18.77
CA LEU A 143 3.95 0.05 -19.18
C LEU A 143 5.16 0.53 -18.38
N ARG A 144 5.26 1.84 -18.08
CA ARG A 144 6.38 2.40 -17.30
C ARG A 144 6.42 1.87 -15.88
N LEU A 145 5.29 1.87 -15.17
CA LEU A 145 5.20 1.32 -13.81
C LEU A 145 5.38 -0.19 -13.82
N ARG A 146 4.81 -0.90 -14.80
CA ARG A 146 5.00 -2.34 -14.99
C ARG A 146 6.48 -2.70 -15.13
N ARG A 147 7.24 -1.94 -15.93
CA ARG A 147 8.70 -2.12 -16.08
C ARG A 147 9.45 -1.79 -14.78
N PHE A 148 9.06 -0.72 -14.10
CA PHE A 148 9.68 -0.31 -12.83
C PHE A 148 9.54 -1.42 -11.77
N TYR A 149 8.31 -1.79 -11.42
CA TYR A 149 8.02 -2.85 -10.43
C TYR A 149 8.41 -4.26 -10.90
N GLY A 150 8.55 -4.48 -12.21
CA GLY A 150 9.02 -5.74 -12.79
C GLY A 150 10.54 -5.85 -12.88
N SER A 151 11.31 -4.85 -12.45
CA SER A 151 12.77 -4.82 -12.59
C SER A 151 13.50 -4.75 -11.25
N SER A 152 14.64 -5.43 -11.13
CA SER A 152 15.51 -5.33 -9.95
C SER A 152 15.98 -3.88 -9.70
N LYS A 153 16.16 -3.09 -10.76
CA LYS A 153 16.53 -1.67 -10.66
C LYS A 153 15.44 -0.83 -10.00
N GLY A 154 14.16 -1.10 -10.29
CA GLY A 154 13.04 -0.41 -9.66
C GLY A 154 12.94 -0.73 -8.16
N TRP A 155 13.09 -2.00 -7.79
CA TRP A 155 13.11 -2.39 -6.37
C TRP A 155 14.34 -1.85 -5.62
N LEU A 156 15.50 -1.79 -6.28
CA LEU A 156 16.68 -1.11 -5.76
C LEU A 156 16.41 0.38 -5.50
N ALA A 157 15.73 1.06 -6.43
CA ALA A 157 15.37 2.46 -6.25
C ALA A 157 14.37 2.65 -5.08
N ILE A 158 13.37 1.77 -4.94
CA ILE A 158 12.46 1.78 -3.78
C ILE A 158 13.24 1.59 -2.48
N ALA A 159 14.20 0.65 -2.45
CA ALA A 159 15.03 0.39 -1.28
C ALA A 159 15.86 1.62 -0.89
N LEU A 160 16.57 2.23 -1.85
CA LEU A 160 17.36 3.43 -1.59
C LEU A 160 16.49 4.60 -1.14
N PHE A 161 15.33 4.79 -1.75
CA PHE A 161 14.35 5.79 -1.34
C PHE A 161 13.92 5.59 0.12
N GLY A 162 13.52 4.37 0.49
CA GLY A 162 13.13 4.05 1.88
C GLY A 162 14.27 4.28 2.87
N ALA A 163 15.50 3.92 2.50
CA ALA A 163 16.65 4.11 3.37
C ALA A 163 16.91 5.59 3.67
N VAL A 164 16.78 6.46 2.65
CA VAL A 164 16.89 7.91 2.84
C VAL A 164 15.78 8.42 3.78
N PHE A 165 14.52 8.01 3.57
CA PHE A 165 13.39 8.44 4.40
C PHE A 165 13.54 8.02 5.86
N GLN A 166 13.77 6.73 6.11
CA GLN A 166 13.95 6.23 7.47
C GLN A 166 15.15 6.88 8.18
N SER A 167 16.23 7.18 7.45
CA SER A 167 17.45 7.73 8.05
C SER A 167 17.25 9.08 8.75
N ILE A 168 16.27 9.88 8.32
CA ILE A 168 15.97 11.19 8.91
C ILE A 168 15.25 11.06 10.23
N ASN A 169 14.26 10.17 10.28
CA ASN A 169 13.40 10.00 11.44
C ASN A 169 14.04 9.11 12.51
N SER A 170 15.22 8.55 12.22
CA SER A 170 16.01 7.81 13.20
C SER A 170 16.85 8.74 14.09
N PRO A 171 16.83 8.56 15.43
CA PRO A 171 17.64 9.33 16.37
C PRO A 171 19.14 9.23 16.06
N ASP A 172 19.65 8.04 15.76
CA ASP A 172 21.06 7.79 15.46
C ASP A 172 21.27 6.67 14.43
N PRO A 173 22.44 6.64 13.76
CA PRO A 173 22.72 5.64 12.72
C PRO A 173 22.66 4.18 13.20
N GLY A 174 22.98 3.91 14.48
CA GLY A 174 22.96 2.57 15.07
C GLY A 174 21.53 2.04 15.21
N ILE A 175 20.60 2.88 15.69
CA ILE A 175 19.17 2.53 15.73
C ILE A 175 18.63 2.28 14.32
N SER A 176 19.01 3.10 13.33
CA SER A 176 18.62 2.84 11.93
C SER A 176 19.10 1.47 11.47
N LEU A 177 20.38 1.15 11.70
CA LEU A 177 20.97 -0.11 11.29
C LEU A 177 20.28 -1.31 11.97
N LEU A 178 20.05 -1.24 13.28
CA LEU A 178 19.36 -2.29 14.04
C LEU A 178 17.92 -2.48 13.58
N SER A 179 17.20 -1.38 13.34
CA SER A 179 15.83 -1.42 12.78
C SER A 179 15.82 -2.06 11.40
N GLY A 180 16.70 -1.62 10.50
CA GLY A 180 16.83 -2.18 9.16
C GLY A 180 17.14 -3.67 9.19
N LEU A 181 18.15 -4.08 9.98
CA LEU A 181 18.52 -5.48 10.14
C LEU A 181 17.37 -6.32 10.71
N GLY A 182 16.75 -5.86 11.80
CA GLY A 182 15.67 -6.59 12.47
C GLY A 182 14.47 -6.77 11.55
N THR A 183 14.00 -5.69 10.91
CA THR A 183 12.82 -5.70 10.05
C THR A 183 13.05 -6.52 8.78
N VAL A 184 14.19 -6.33 8.09
CA VAL A 184 14.55 -7.14 6.91
C VAL A 184 14.70 -8.61 7.27
N SER A 185 15.22 -8.94 8.47
CA SER A 185 15.34 -10.32 8.94
C SER A 185 13.96 -10.96 9.12
N VAL A 186 13.00 -10.25 9.73
CA VAL A 186 11.61 -10.73 9.89
C VAL A 186 10.97 -10.96 8.51
N LEU A 187 11.08 -10.01 7.59
CA LEU A 187 10.51 -10.15 6.25
C LEU A 187 11.14 -11.30 5.46
N THR A 188 12.46 -11.44 5.54
CA THR A 188 13.20 -12.54 4.90
C THR A 188 12.78 -13.88 5.50
N LEU A 189 12.66 -13.98 6.82
CA LEU A 189 12.25 -15.20 7.51
C LEU A 189 10.83 -15.61 7.12
N LEU A 190 9.87 -14.68 7.12
CA LEU A 190 8.49 -14.95 6.71
C LEU A 190 8.41 -15.42 5.25
N THR A 191 9.18 -14.76 4.37
CA THR A 191 9.26 -15.14 2.95
C THR A 191 9.92 -16.51 2.76
N ALA A 192 10.98 -16.81 3.51
CA ALA A 192 11.67 -18.09 3.50
C ALA A 192 10.74 -19.21 4.00
N LEU A 193 10.02 -18.96 5.09
CA LEU A 193 9.04 -19.89 5.64
C LEU A 193 7.92 -20.16 4.64
N TRP A 194 7.41 -19.14 3.95
CA TRP A 194 6.42 -19.30 2.89
C TRP A 194 6.90 -20.26 1.80
N MET A 195 8.09 -20.04 1.25
CA MET A 195 8.64 -20.90 0.21
C MET A 195 8.85 -22.33 0.70
N ARG A 196 9.31 -22.50 1.94
CA ARG A 196 9.53 -23.81 2.54
C ARG A 196 8.22 -24.58 2.72
N VAL A 197 7.21 -23.94 3.30
CA VAL A 197 5.91 -24.57 3.60
C VAL A 197 5.13 -24.89 2.33
N THR A 198 5.22 -24.04 1.31
CA THR A 198 4.48 -24.25 0.06
C THR A 198 5.15 -25.25 -0.88
N HIS A 199 6.43 -25.58 -0.71
CA HIS A 199 7.17 -26.52 -1.57
C HIS A 199 7.03 -26.22 -3.08
N GLY A 200 6.94 -24.94 -3.45
CA GLY A 200 6.72 -24.53 -4.84
C GLY A 200 5.30 -24.75 -5.37
N THR A 201 4.33 -25.03 -4.48
CA THR A 201 2.91 -25.08 -4.86
C THR A 201 2.47 -23.73 -5.41
N ARG A 202 1.71 -23.82 -6.49
CA ARG A 202 1.37 -22.71 -7.36
C ARG A 202 0.01 -22.15 -6.98
N TYR A 203 -0.01 -21.05 -6.22
CA TYR A 203 -1.24 -20.36 -5.83
C TYR A 203 -1.36 -19.02 -6.56
N THR A 204 -2.54 -18.66 -7.04
CA THR A 204 -2.81 -17.28 -7.47
C THR A 204 -3.06 -16.39 -6.24
N LEU A 205 -2.87 -15.08 -6.38
CA LEU A 205 -3.20 -14.13 -5.32
C LEU A 205 -4.66 -14.29 -4.85
N LYS A 206 -5.58 -14.51 -5.80
CA LYS A 206 -7.01 -14.73 -5.51
C LYS A 206 -7.27 -15.96 -4.64
N ASP A 207 -6.53 -17.05 -4.83
CA ASP A 207 -6.71 -18.28 -4.05
C ASP A 207 -6.38 -18.08 -2.57
N LEU A 208 -5.43 -17.18 -2.28
CA LEU A 208 -4.92 -16.90 -0.95
C LEU A 208 -5.74 -15.85 -0.19
N LEU A 209 -6.63 -15.12 -0.87
CA LEU A 209 -7.46 -14.10 -0.22
C LEU A 209 -8.57 -14.71 0.65
N PRO A 210 -9.03 -13.98 1.68
CA PRO A 210 -10.17 -14.35 2.52
C PRO A 210 -11.43 -14.71 1.72
N GLU A 211 -12.11 -15.75 2.17
CA GLU A 211 -13.45 -16.11 1.70
C GLU A 211 -14.52 -15.20 2.33
N LYS A 212 -15.82 -15.45 2.06
CA LYS A 212 -16.91 -14.59 2.57
C LYS A 212 -16.89 -14.42 4.09
N GLN A 213 -16.74 -15.54 4.80
CA GLN A 213 -16.72 -15.55 6.27
C GLN A 213 -15.45 -14.89 6.80
N GLY A 214 -14.28 -15.24 6.24
CA GLY A 214 -13.00 -14.63 6.62
C GLY A 214 -12.99 -13.12 6.40
N LEU A 215 -13.51 -12.65 5.26
CA LEU A 215 -13.66 -11.22 4.97
C LEU A 215 -14.56 -10.51 6.00
N ALA A 216 -15.69 -11.12 6.37
CA ALA A 216 -16.59 -10.53 7.37
C ALA A 216 -15.91 -10.42 8.75
N ILE A 217 -15.19 -11.46 9.18
CA ILE A 217 -14.43 -11.45 10.44
C ILE A 217 -13.34 -10.36 10.41
N MET A 218 -12.57 -10.28 9.32
CA MET A 218 -11.52 -9.27 9.17
C MET A 218 -12.09 -7.85 9.12
N ALA A 219 -13.22 -7.64 8.44
CA ALA A 219 -13.88 -6.35 8.38
C ALA A 219 -14.44 -5.94 9.75
N LEU A 220 -15.01 -6.89 10.50
CA LEU A 220 -15.46 -6.65 11.87
C LEU A 220 -14.29 -6.28 12.79
N TRP A 221 -13.17 -7.00 12.71
CA TRP A 221 -11.97 -6.67 13.48
C TRP A 221 -11.41 -5.31 13.09
N LEU A 222 -11.34 -5.00 11.79
CA LEU A 222 -10.93 -3.69 11.33
C LEU A 222 -11.84 -2.57 11.87
N GLY A 223 -13.17 -2.78 11.83
CA GLY A 223 -14.13 -1.85 12.44
C GLY A 223 -13.92 -1.70 13.95
N GLY A 224 -13.61 -2.79 14.65
CA GLY A 224 -13.20 -2.77 16.06
C GLY A 224 -11.96 -1.92 16.31
N LEU A 225 -10.94 -2.00 15.45
CA LEU A 225 -9.76 -1.13 15.53
C LEU A 225 -10.12 0.34 15.28
N TYR A 226 -10.99 0.65 14.32
CA TYR A 226 -11.48 2.02 14.09
C TYR A 226 -12.15 2.60 15.33
N ILE A 227 -12.99 1.81 16.01
CA ILE A 227 -13.67 2.25 17.24
C ILE A 227 -12.64 2.39 18.38
N PHE A 228 -11.82 1.37 18.60
CA PHE A 228 -10.84 1.34 19.69
C PHE A 228 -9.83 2.49 19.57
N LEU A 229 -9.18 2.65 18.42
CA LEU A 229 -8.21 3.73 18.19
C LEU A 229 -8.91 5.08 18.05
N GLY A 230 -10.10 5.10 17.43
CA GLY A 230 -10.96 6.26 17.29
C GLY A 230 -11.24 6.97 18.61
N PHE A 231 -11.77 6.23 19.58
CA PHE A 231 -12.17 6.82 20.86
C PHE A 231 -11.11 6.64 21.96
N GLY A 232 -10.16 5.72 21.80
CA GLY A 232 -9.16 5.41 22.81
C GLY A 232 -7.85 6.20 22.70
N ILE A 233 -7.51 6.72 21.51
CA ILE A 233 -6.25 7.46 21.29
C ILE A 233 -6.56 8.88 20.83
N TYR A 234 -6.09 9.85 21.61
CA TYR A 234 -6.25 11.29 21.36
C TYR A 234 -7.68 11.68 20.93
N PRO A 235 -8.74 11.29 21.67
CA PRO A 235 -10.11 11.64 21.32
C PRO A 235 -10.33 13.16 21.25
N GLU A 236 -9.56 13.95 21.99
CA GLU A 236 -9.57 15.41 21.97
C GLU A 236 -9.14 16.03 20.63
N ARG A 237 -8.45 15.26 19.77
CA ARG A 237 -8.05 15.70 18.42
C ARG A 237 -9.18 15.54 17.38
N ILE A 238 -10.29 14.91 17.75
CA ILE A 238 -11.46 14.79 16.87
C ILE A 238 -12.18 16.14 16.83
N PRO A 239 -12.30 16.80 15.67
CA PRO A 239 -12.95 18.10 15.58
C PRO A 239 -14.47 17.99 15.75
N ALA A 240 -15.13 19.14 15.92
CA ALA A 240 -16.57 19.24 15.77
C ALA A 240 -17.02 18.66 14.41
N PHE A 241 -18.27 18.18 14.36
CA PHE A 241 -18.80 17.52 13.16
C PHE A 241 -18.63 18.38 11.90
N TRP A 242 -19.04 19.66 11.97
CA TRP A 242 -18.86 20.62 10.90
C TRP A 242 -17.76 21.64 11.25
N PRO A 243 -16.81 21.94 10.33
CA PRO A 243 -16.63 21.32 9.00
C PRO A 243 -15.78 20.03 8.98
N GLY A 244 -15.00 19.76 10.03
CA GLY A 244 -13.89 18.79 10.00
C GLY A 244 -14.29 17.34 9.71
N GLN A 245 -15.22 16.78 10.47
CA GLN A 245 -15.66 15.39 10.24
C GLN A 245 -16.46 15.28 8.93
N ALA A 246 -17.32 16.26 8.64
CA ALA A 246 -18.15 16.26 7.43
C ALA A 246 -17.31 16.19 6.14
N ILE A 247 -16.18 16.92 6.09
CA ILE A 247 -15.26 16.87 4.95
C ILE A 247 -14.64 15.47 4.79
N ILE A 248 -14.12 14.89 5.87
CA ILE A 248 -13.50 13.55 5.84
C ILE A 248 -14.54 12.48 5.47
N LEU A 249 -15.74 12.52 6.05
CA LEU A 249 -16.83 11.59 5.70
C LEU A 249 -17.27 11.75 4.25
N GLY A 250 -17.37 12.98 3.77
CA GLY A 250 -17.63 13.26 2.35
C GLY A 250 -16.55 12.67 1.44
N PHE A 251 -15.28 12.75 1.86
CA PHE A 251 -14.18 12.17 1.11
C PHE A 251 -14.20 10.63 1.13
N TYR A 252 -14.48 10.00 2.27
CA TYR A 252 -14.76 8.56 2.35
C TYR A 252 -15.88 8.14 1.39
N ALA A 253 -17.03 8.82 1.44
CA ALA A 253 -18.18 8.52 0.59
C ALA A 253 -17.82 8.64 -0.91
N LEU A 254 -17.09 9.69 -1.29
CA LEU A 254 -16.61 9.88 -2.66
C LEU A 254 -15.68 8.74 -3.10
N VAL A 255 -14.66 8.39 -2.31
CA VAL A 255 -13.70 7.34 -2.65
C VAL A 255 -14.38 5.97 -2.69
N ILE A 256 -15.30 5.66 -1.77
CA ILE A 256 -16.10 4.43 -1.79
C ILE A 256 -16.94 4.35 -3.06
N ALA A 257 -17.61 5.45 -3.46
CA ALA A 257 -18.41 5.49 -4.69
C ALA A 257 -17.53 5.29 -5.94
N LEU A 258 -16.36 5.91 -6.00
CA LEU A 258 -15.38 5.75 -7.07
C LEU A 258 -14.83 4.32 -7.15
N LEU A 259 -14.51 3.71 -6.00
CA LEU A 259 -14.11 2.31 -5.92
C LEU A 259 -15.23 1.40 -6.42
N ALA A 260 -16.44 1.54 -5.90
CA ALA A 260 -17.59 0.74 -6.31
C ALA A 260 -17.84 0.84 -7.82
N ARG A 261 -17.75 2.04 -8.41
CA ARG A 261 -17.85 2.24 -9.85
C ARG A 261 -16.70 1.58 -10.61
N SER A 262 -15.47 1.74 -10.14
CA SER A 262 -14.27 1.08 -10.71
C SER A 262 -14.44 -0.44 -10.77
N LEU A 263 -14.94 -1.05 -9.69
CA LEU A 263 -15.18 -2.49 -9.58
C LEU A 263 -16.29 -2.97 -10.54
N ARG A 264 -17.38 -2.21 -10.68
CA ARG A 264 -18.44 -2.51 -11.65
C ARG A 264 -17.90 -2.53 -13.09
N ILE A 265 -17.06 -1.56 -13.45
CA ILE A 265 -16.44 -1.52 -14.80
C ILE A 265 -15.48 -2.70 -14.98
N SER A 266 -14.67 -3.05 -13.97
CA SER A 266 -13.72 -4.17 -14.05
C SER A 266 -14.38 -5.51 -14.39
N ARG A 267 -15.58 -5.77 -13.85
CA ARG A 267 -16.33 -7.03 -14.06
C ARG A 267 -16.68 -7.29 -15.52
N GLY A 268 -16.96 -6.24 -16.30
CA GLY A 268 -17.43 -6.36 -17.68
C GLY A 268 -16.32 -6.47 -18.73
N MET A 269 -15.06 -6.33 -18.33
CA MET A 269 -13.95 -6.28 -19.30
C MET A 269 -13.31 -7.67 -19.49
N PRO A 270 -12.94 -8.04 -20.73
CA PRO A 270 -12.28 -9.31 -21.02
C PRO A 270 -10.88 -9.43 -20.41
N THR A 271 -10.44 -10.64 -20.14
CA THR A 271 -9.07 -10.95 -19.65
C THR A 271 -8.04 -10.58 -20.72
N PRO A 272 -7.13 -9.60 -20.51
CA PRO A 272 -6.08 -9.33 -21.46
C PRO A 272 -5.22 -10.57 -21.57
N LYS A 273 -4.80 -10.87 -22.79
CA LYS A 273 -3.83 -11.94 -23.03
C LYS A 273 -2.55 -11.58 -22.28
N VAL A 274 -2.06 -12.53 -21.48
CA VAL A 274 -0.85 -12.36 -20.68
C VAL A 274 0.33 -12.23 -21.65
N GLU A 275 0.83 -11.01 -21.87
CA GLU A 275 2.16 -10.82 -22.45
C GLU A 275 3.20 -11.47 -21.54
N ARG A 276 4.29 -12.01 -22.10
CA ARG A 276 5.42 -12.49 -21.30
C ARG A 276 5.93 -11.35 -20.43
N LEU A 277 5.62 -11.42 -19.14
CA LEU A 277 6.05 -10.44 -18.16
C LEU A 277 7.52 -10.66 -17.83
N PRO A 278 8.27 -9.59 -17.49
CA PRO A 278 9.64 -9.73 -17.00
C PRO A 278 9.66 -10.64 -15.77
N SER A 279 10.72 -11.43 -15.63
CA SER A 279 10.94 -12.27 -14.47
C SER A 279 11.02 -11.39 -13.23
N PHE A 280 10.08 -11.57 -12.31
CA PHE A 280 10.08 -10.85 -11.05
C PHE A 280 11.34 -11.18 -10.24
N PRO A 281 11.83 -10.26 -9.40
CA PRO A 281 12.93 -10.54 -8.50
C PRO A 281 12.72 -11.85 -7.76
N THR A 282 13.76 -12.70 -7.76
CA THR A 282 13.74 -13.95 -6.99
C THR A 282 13.79 -13.64 -5.49
N PRO A 283 13.52 -14.60 -4.61
CA PRO A 283 13.76 -14.44 -3.17
C PRO A 283 15.17 -13.97 -2.82
N LYS A 284 16.18 -14.31 -3.64
CA LYS A 284 17.54 -13.78 -3.52
C LYS A 284 17.60 -12.26 -3.73
N ALA A 285 16.68 -11.70 -4.50
CA ALA A 285 16.58 -10.26 -4.68
C ALA A 285 15.99 -9.55 -3.46
N LEU A 286 15.17 -10.19 -2.61
CA LEU A 286 14.84 -9.61 -1.30
C LEU A 286 16.08 -9.47 -0.42
N LEU A 287 16.92 -10.50 -0.39
CA LEU A 287 18.21 -10.42 0.29
C LEU A 287 19.09 -9.33 -0.32
N GLY A 288 19.09 -9.18 -1.65
CA GLY A 288 19.79 -8.09 -2.33
C GLY A 288 19.24 -6.70 -2.00
N ILE A 289 17.91 -6.55 -1.92
CA ILE A 289 17.23 -5.32 -1.51
C ILE A 289 17.61 -4.99 -0.07
N GLY A 290 17.55 -5.97 0.84
CA GLY A 290 17.97 -5.82 2.24
C GLY A 290 19.44 -5.46 2.37
N ALA A 291 20.31 -6.11 1.58
CA ALA A 291 21.75 -5.85 1.55
C ALA A 291 22.10 -4.45 1.03
N VAL A 292 21.21 -3.78 0.32
CA VAL A 292 21.38 -2.36 -0.06
C VAL A 292 20.69 -1.43 0.93
N PHE A 293 19.45 -1.72 1.31
CA PHE A 293 18.66 -0.93 2.24
C PHE A 293 19.39 -0.72 3.57
N VAL A 294 19.87 -1.82 4.18
CA VAL A 294 20.47 -1.79 5.51
C VAL A 294 21.74 -0.93 5.57
N PRO A 295 22.73 -1.10 4.67
CA PRO A 295 23.90 -0.21 4.66
C PRO A 295 23.58 1.21 4.21
N ALA A 296 22.57 1.41 3.35
CA ALA A 296 22.18 2.75 2.89
C ALA A 296 21.61 3.63 4.01
N LEU A 297 21.05 3.03 5.07
CA LEU A 297 20.48 3.75 6.22
C LEU A 297 21.49 4.66 6.94
N PRO A 298 22.59 4.14 7.53
CA PRO A 298 23.60 4.99 8.15
C PRO A 298 24.34 5.84 7.12
N LEU A 299 24.54 5.32 5.90
CA LEU A 299 25.26 6.03 4.84
C LEU A 299 24.53 7.29 4.37
N ALA A 300 23.20 7.24 4.23
CA ALA A 300 22.40 8.41 3.86
C ALA A 300 22.56 9.53 4.89
N LYS A 301 22.46 9.21 6.19
CA LYS A 301 22.63 10.19 7.27
C LYS A 301 24.04 10.77 7.29
N TRP A 302 25.06 9.93 7.08
CA TRP A 302 26.47 10.37 7.08
C TRP A 302 26.85 11.21 5.86
N LEU A 303 26.48 10.78 4.65
CA LEU A 303 26.84 11.47 3.41
C LEU A 303 26.05 12.76 3.20
N LEU A 304 24.77 12.77 3.56
CA LEU A 304 23.87 13.88 3.21
C LEU A 304 23.80 14.93 4.33
N GLY A 305 24.15 14.57 5.57
CA GLY A 305 24.07 15.47 6.73
C GLY A 305 22.71 16.15 6.81
N ASN A 306 22.68 17.47 7.01
CA ASN A 306 21.43 18.24 7.07
C ASN A 306 20.68 18.32 5.73
N SER A 307 21.35 18.07 4.60
CA SER A 307 20.71 18.09 3.28
C SER A 307 19.66 16.99 3.11
N VAL A 308 19.73 15.94 3.93
CA VAL A 308 18.76 14.85 3.94
C VAL A 308 17.34 15.38 4.19
N VAL A 309 17.17 16.35 5.10
CA VAL A 309 15.88 16.97 5.44
C VAL A 309 15.26 17.63 4.21
N MET A 310 16.08 18.36 3.44
CA MET A 310 15.63 18.98 2.20
C MET A 310 15.23 17.92 1.17
N LEU A 311 16.01 16.86 1.00
CA LEU A 311 15.71 15.78 0.06
C LEU A 311 14.41 15.04 0.39
N VAL A 312 14.16 14.75 1.66
CA VAL A 312 12.91 14.12 2.10
C VAL A 312 11.73 15.06 2.00
N THR A 313 11.91 16.35 2.30
CA THR A 313 10.86 17.35 2.07
C THR A 313 10.48 17.41 0.59
N ILE A 314 11.47 17.46 -0.30
CA ILE A 314 11.25 17.39 -1.74
C ILE A 314 10.57 16.07 -2.11
N GLY A 315 11.02 14.95 -1.55
CA GLY A 315 10.44 13.63 -1.77
C GLY A 315 8.97 13.55 -1.34
N TRP A 316 8.61 14.12 -0.20
CA TRP A 316 7.24 14.22 0.28
C TRP A 316 6.37 15.05 -0.67
N LEU A 317 6.85 16.22 -1.11
CA LEU A 317 6.11 17.10 -2.03
C LEU A 317 5.93 16.46 -3.42
N LEU A 318 7.00 15.90 -3.99
CA LEU A 318 6.94 15.19 -5.27
C LEU A 318 6.05 13.94 -5.19
N GLY A 319 6.15 13.22 -4.07
CA GLY A 319 5.30 12.08 -3.75
C GLY A 319 3.83 12.50 -3.70
N GLY A 320 3.50 13.54 -2.93
CA GLY A 320 2.14 14.09 -2.84
C GLY A 320 1.58 14.52 -4.18
N LEU A 321 2.38 15.23 -5.00
CA LEU A 321 2.01 15.58 -6.37
C LEU A 321 1.75 14.34 -7.23
N PHE A 322 2.61 13.33 -7.15
CA PHE A 322 2.42 12.06 -7.86
C PHE A 322 1.16 11.31 -7.39
N GLY A 323 0.88 11.30 -6.09
CA GLY A 323 -0.32 10.70 -5.50
C GLY A 323 -1.60 11.37 -6.00
N VAL A 324 -1.67 12.69 -5.92
CA VAL A 324 -2.83 13.48 -6.39
C VAL A 324 -3.04 13.30 -7.89
N THR A 325 -1.98 13.41 -8.70
CA THR A 325 -2.09 13.22 -10.16
C THR A 325 -2.53 11.80 -10.53
N SER A 326 -2.05 10.78 -9.80
CA SER A 326 -2.49 9.39 -9.96
C SER A 326 -3.97 9.21 -9.63
N ALA A 327 -4.46 9.84 -8.56
CA ALA A 327 -5.88 9.79 -8.21
C ALA A 327 -6.76 10.53 -9.21
N VAL A 328 -6.35 11.71 -9.70
CA VAL A 328 -7.05 12.43 -10.78
C VAL A 328 -7.12 11.58 -12.04
N TRP A 329 -6.02 10.92 -12.41
CA TRP A 329 -6.00 9.97 -13.52
C TRP A 329 -6.98 8.80 -13.29
N ALA A 330 -7.01 8.23 -12.09
CA ALA A 330 -7.93 7.15 -11.74
C ALA A 330 -9.40 7.58 -11.84
N VAL A 331 -9.75 8.79 -11.37
CA VAL A 331 -11.08 9.39 -11.51
C VAL A 331 -11.45 9.56 -12.98
N ARG A 332 -10.55 10.09 -13.80
CA ARG A 332 -10.77 10.23 -15.27
C ARG A 332 -11.06 8.88 -15.93
N LYS A 333 -10.33 7.82 -15.55
CA LYS A 333 -10.52 6.47 -16.09
C LYS A 333 -11.85 5.81 -15.71
N VAL A 334 -12.47 6.24 -14.61
CA VAL A 334 -13.76 5.71 -14.16
C VAL A 334 -14.93 6.60 -14.60
N SER A 335 -14.70 7.90 -14.79
CA SER A 335 -15.71 8.88 -15.22
C SER A 335 -16.00 8.85 -16.72
N TRP A 336 -15.00 8.65 -17.58
CA TRP A 336 -15.19 8.59 -19.03
C TRP A 336 -16.11 7.42 -19.39
N LYS A 337 -17.25 7.72 -20.05
CA LYS A 337 -18.14 6.70 -20.61
C LYS A 337 -17.34 5.88 -21.62
N GLN A 338 -17.02 4.64 -21.31
CA GLN A 338 -16.42 3.71 -22.29
C GLN A 338 -17.40 3.29 -23.41
N GLY A 339 -18.58 3.93 -23.51
CA GLY A 339 -19.66 3.56 -24.42
C GLY A 339 -19.77 4.39 -25.70
N GLU A 340 -19.06 5.51 -25.84
CA GLU A 340 -19.17 6.37 -27.04
C GLU A 340 -17.99 6.20 -28.03
N ASP A 341 -16.88 5.58 -27.59
CA ASP A 341 -15.69 5.35 -28.42
C ASP A 341 -15.33 3.86 -28.57
N ALA A 342 -16.30 2.95 -28.49
CA ALA A 342 -16.04 1.58 -28.96
C ALA A 342 -15.76 1.68 -30.47
N PRO A 343 -14.53 1.44 -30.92
CA PRO A 343 -14.18 1.74 -32.30
C PRO A 343 -15.00 0.85 -33.23
N ALA A 344 -15.66 1.48 -34.20
CA ALA A 344 -16.19 0.88 -35.42
C ALA A 344 -15.10 0.20 -36.30
N ILE A 345 -13.98 -0.22 -35.72
CA ILE A 345 -12.86 -0.91 -36.37
C ILE A 345 -13.21 -2.39 -36.64
N ALA A 346 -14.28 -2.92 -36.06
CA ALA A 346 -14.75 -4.28 -36.36
C ALA A 346 -15.55 -4.41 -37.68
N GLN A 347 -15.77 -3.33 -38.44
CA GLN A 347 -16.58 -3.37 -39.68
C GLN A 347 -15.83 -3.01 -40.98
N ARG A 348 -14.49 -2.91 -40.98
CA ARG A 348 -13.71 -2.65 -42.21
C ARG A 348 -12.72 -3.76 -42.58
N GLY A 349 -13.07 -5.01 -42.30
CA GLY A 349 -12.20 -6.18 -42.54
C GLY A 349 -12.75 -7.26 -43.48
N GLU A 350 -13.90 -7.04 -44.12
CA GLU A 350 -14.46 -7.95 -45.13
C GLU A 350 -15.06 -7.12 -46.27
N ALA A 351 -14.24 -6.80 -47.26
CA ALA A 351 -14.64 -6.43 -48.62
C ALA A 351 -13.46 -6.68 -49.56
#